data_AF-A0A2G8T3F1-F1
#
_entry.id   AF-A0A2G8T3F1-F1
#
_cell.length_a   1.000
_cell.length_b   1.000
_cell.length_c   1.000
_cell.angle_alpha   90.00
_cell.angle_beta   90.00
_cell.angle_gamma   90.00
#
_symmetry.space_group_name_H-M   'P 1'
#
loop_
_entity.id
_entity.type
_entity.pdbx_description
1 polymer ?
#
loop_
_entity_poly.entity_id
_entity_poly.type
_entity_poly.pdbx_seq_one_letter_code
_entity_poly.pdbx_strand_id
1 'polypeptide(L)'
;MPKNKPPVPRKSALAQEEDADVMAQALADLALDIVEGEVDESTVVDAAALRLKEDELARLVRNALRKKNDEVLYSAIEHAKYTDISAWQYLRAHVEEAGATMMIRRDGKPTEEMVAFLVPVFIHSTGGLVLADTFQDTAAFEFLRVSFQQAGLESPDAKVVLISHAYDLQEIDSISYSQLNDMLREVAATMSEKKLVDTPALAASIKGWEGGGFEPLDEAMELRFLLGFARKRADDPFYAVPEDEEEADAFFAARLERYRNWAQQAAPLLQTCLAPPAAALRLNFLYQDLFYGAKAQGMAEMAMLAMMSGINAALVDNGLDAAEVSAIVAPADVDDQMVLRVALYRAGNPVPIASREMPFDLAADLQTEVDDICDALATIGIHALSVALRFGRDGQPQEVLPYSPQ
;
A
#
# COMPACT_ATOMS: atom_id res chain seq x y z
N MET A 1 -20.78 -58.83 -18.80
CA MET A 1 -19.96 -58.92 -17.57
C MET A 1 -18.62 -58.24 -17.83
N PRO A 2 -18.03 -57.53 -16.86
CA PRO A 2 -18.12 -56.06 -16.82
C PRO A 2 -16.86 -55.33 -17.34
N LYS A 3 -17.09 -54.21 -18.04
CA LYS A 3 -16.12 -53.16 -18.32
C LYS A 3 -16.10 -52.17 -17.16
N ASN A 4 -15.35 -52.45 -16.09
CA ASN A 4 -15.05 -51.45 -15.07
C ASN A 4 -13.53 -51.29 -14.98
N LYS A 5 -12.99 -50.26 -15.65
CA LYS A 5 -11.68 -49.73 -15.28
C LYS A 5 -11.87 -49.03 -13.93
N PRO A 6 -11.09 -49.37 -12.89
CA PRO A 6 -11.13 -48.65 -11.63
C PRO A 6 -10.75 -47.18 -11.86
N PRO A 7 -11.36 -46.23 -11.13
CA PRO A 7 -10.99 -44.83 -11.22
C PRO A 7 -9.53 -44.66 -10.80
N VAL A 8 -8.76 -43.90 -11.59
CA VAL A 8 -7.39 -43.52 -11.27
C VAL A 8 -7.41 -42.73 -9.96
N PRO A 9 -6.47 -42.95 -9.02
CA PRO A 9 -6.43 -42.23 -7.76
C PRO A 9 -6.35 -40.73 -8.03
N ARG A 10 -7.19 -39.93 -7.37
CA ARG A 10 -7.05 -38.48 -7.35
C ARG A 10 -5.69 -38.16 -6.74
N LYS A 11 -4.88 -37.34 -7.42
CA LYS A 11 -3.65 -36.73 -6.85
C LYS A 11 -4.01 -36.13 -5.49
N SER A 12 -3.25 -36.50 -4.45
CA SER A 12 -3.43 -36.03 -3.08
C SER A 12 -3.05 -34.56 -2.95
N ALA A 13 -3.76 -33.81 -2.09
CA ALA A 13 -3.49 -32.41 -1.77
C ALA A 13 -2.04 -32.17 -1.30
N LEU A 14 -1.44 -33.13 -0.57
CA LEU A 14 -0.04 -33.10 -0.14
C LEU A 14 0.98 -32.89 -1.27
N ALA A 15 0.72 -33.44 -2.46
CA ALA A 15 1.62 -33.25 -3.60
C ALA A 15 1.46 -31.87 -4.26
N GLN A 16 0.34 -31.17 -4.02
CA GLN A 16 0.15 -29.80 -4.48
C GLN A 16 0.81 -28.79 -3.53
N GLU A 17 0.79 -29.05 -2.22
CA GLU A 17 1.51 -28.25 -1.21
C GLU A 17 3.03 -28.36 -1.39
N GLU A 18 3.58 -29.57 -1.57
CA GLU A 18 5.01 -29.77 -1.88
C GLU A 18 5.44 -29.09 -3.19
N ASP A 19 4.60 -29.12 -4.23
CA ASP A 19 4.87 -28.41 -5.50
C ASP A 19 4.82 -26.88 -5.34
N ALA A 20 4.00 -26.36 -4.41
CA ALA A 20 3.84 -24.93 -4.15
C ALA A 20 5.04 -24.36 -3.37
N ASP A 21 5.47 -25.06 -2.32
CA ASP A 21 6.62 -24.67 -1.49
C ASP A 21 7.93 -24.66 -2.30
N VAL A 22 8.14 -25.67 -3.14
CA VAL A 22 9.30 -25.72 -4.06
C VAL A 22 9.27 -24.54 -5.04
N MET A 23 8.09 -24.16 -5.54
CA MET A 23 7.97 -23.01 -6.44
C MET A 23 8.17 -21.68 -5.70
N ALA A 24 7.72 -21.57 -4.45
CA ALA A 24 7.93 -20.41 -3.61
C ALA A 24 9.43 -20.21 -3.32
N GLN A 25 10.13 -21.27 -2.92
CA GLN A 25 11.57 -21.23 -2.72
C GLN A 25 12.32 -20.84 -3.99
N ALA A 26 11.95 -21.40 -5.15
CA ALA A 26 12.59 -21.07 -6.42
C ALA A 26 12.44 -19.59 -6.82
N LEU A 27 11.31 -18.94 -6.46
CA LEU A 27 11.12 -17.51 -6.68
C LEU A 27 12.01 -16.68 -5.73
N ALA A 28 12.11 -17.07 -4.46
CA ALA A 28 12.95 -16.41 -3.47
C ALA A 28 14.44 -16.53 -3.83
N ASP A 29 14.89 -17.73 -4.18
CA ASP A 29 16.27 -18.01 -4.61
C ASP A 29 16.61 -17.18 -5.85
N LEU A 30 15.70 -17.10 -6.83
CA LEU A 30 15.93 -16.32 -8.05
C LEU A 30 16.04 -14.82 -7.79
N ALA A 31 15.26 -14.28 -6.84
CA ALA A 31 15.36 -12.89 -6.43
C ALA A 31 16.71 -12.59 -5.74
N LEU A 32 17.15 -13.48 -4.85
CA LEU A 32 18.48 -13.39 -4.22
C LEU A 32 19.60 -13.41 -5.27
N ASP A 33 19.52 -14.35 -6.20
CA ASP A 33 20.45 -14.53 -7.30
C ASP A 33 20.55 -13.33 -8.25
N ILE A 34 19.51 -12.49 -8.32
CA ILE A 34 19.48 -11.25 -9.10
C ILE A 34 20.17 -10.15 -8.31
N VAL A 35 19.76 -9.93 -7.06
CA VAL A 35 20.29 -8.86 -6.21
C VAL A 35 21.78 -9.06 -5.91
N GLU A 36 22.23 -10.28 -5.61
CA GLU A 36 23.66 -10.57 -5.43
C GLU A 36 24.46 -10.31 -6.72
N GLY A 37 23.84 -10.55 -7.88
CA GLY A 37 24.44 -10.31 -9.19
C GLY A 37 24.61 -8.83 -9.54
N GLU A 38 23.81 -7.93 -8.95
CA GLU A 38 23.95 -6.47 -9.13
C GLU A 38 25.14 -5.89 -8.34
N VAL A 39 25.52 -6.53 -7.23
CA VAL A 39 26.60 -6.06 -6.34
C VAL A 39 27.99 -6.38 -6.87
N ASP A 40 28.15 -7.41 -7.71
CA ASP A 40 29.45 -7.82 -8.25
C ASP A 40 29.77 -7.13 -9.60
N GLU A 41 29.92 -5.80 -9.58
CA GLU A 41 30.36 -4.98 -10.72
C GLU A 41 31.75 -5.37 -11.26
N SER A 42 32.50 -6.21 -10.53
CA SER A 42 33.90 -6.55 -10.82
C SER A 42 34.05 -7.62 -11.91
N THR A 43 32.97 -8.30 -12.30
CA THR A 43 32.93 -9.27 -13.40
C THR A 43 32.06 -8.78 -14.55
N VAL A 44 32.67 -8.54 -15.72
CA VAL A 44 32.00 -8.22 -17.01
C VAL A 44 31.14 -9.41 -17.54
N VAL A 45 30.96 -10.45 -16.74
CA VAL A 45 30.08 -11.60 -16.94
C VAL A 45 28.88 -11.36 -16.00
N ASP A 46 27.64 -11.12 -16.42
CA ASP A 46 27.02 -11.21 -17.73
C ASP A 46 25.67 -10.48 -17.63
N ALA A 47 25.62 -9.19 -17.99
CA ALA A 47 24.38 -8.39 -17.95
C ALA A 47 23.24 -9.05 -18.77
N ALA A 48 23.57 -9.91 -19.74
CA ALA A 48 22.57 -10.70 -20.45
C ALA A 48 22.06 -11.88 -19.60
N ALA A 49 22.92 -12.54 -18.82
CA ALA A 49 22.49 -13.58 -17.87
C ALA A 49 21.61 -13.01 -16.74
N LEU A 50 21.95 -11.83 -16.20
CA LEU A 50 21.11 -11.16 -15.21
C LEU A 50 19.72 -10.86 -15.78
N ARG A 51 19.66 -10.28 -16.98
CA ARG A 51 18.39 -10.05 -17.70
C ARG A 51 17.60 -11.34 -17.95
N LEU A 52 18.28 -12.45 -18.24
CA LEU A 52 17.60 -13.75 -18.39
C LEU A 52 16.96 -14.22 -17.07
N LYS A 53 17.60 -13.97 -15.93
CA LYS A 53 17.04 -14.25 -14.60
C LYS A 53 15.84 -13.35 -14.30
N GLU A 54 15.93 -12.06 -14.60
CA GLU A 54 14.82 -11.10 -14.44
C GLU A 54 13.61 -11.51 -15.30
N ASP A 55 13.85 -11.83 -16.58
CA ASP A 55 12.82 -12.30 -17.51
C ASP A 55 12.18 -13.61 -17.02
N GLU A 56 12.99 -14.51 -16.44
CA GLU A 56 12.52 -15.75 -15.83
C GLU A 56 11.65 -15.49 -14.59
N LEU A 57 12.09 -14.61 -13.69
CA LEU A 57 11.32 -14.24 -12.49
C LEU A 57 9.97 -13.66 -12.90
N ALA A 58 9.98 -12.66 -13.78
CA ALA A 58 8.78 -12.02 -14.28
C ALA A 58 7.85 -13.03 -14.98
N ARG A 59 8.40 -14.02 -15.69
CA ARG A 59 7.63 -15.12 -16.29
C ARG A 59 7.00 -16.03 -15.24
N LEU A 60 7.72 -16.38 -14.17
CA LEU A 60 7.20 -17.24 -13.10
C LEU A 60 6.10 -16.54 -12.30
N VAL A 61 6.31 -15.29 -11.92
CA VAL A 61 5.31 -14.45 -11.23
C VAL A 61 4.03 -14.33 -12.07
N ARG A 62 4.14 -13.95 -13.35
CA ARG A 62 2.97 -13.89 -14.26
C ARG A 62 2.25 -15.24 -14.40
N ASN A 63 2.99 -16.34 -14.38
CA ASN A 63 2.40 -17.68 -14.43
C ASN A 63 1.65 -18.04 -13.14
N ALA A 64 2.17 -17.64 -11.96
CA ALA A 64 1.50 -17.84 -10.68
C ALA A 64 0.20 -17.01 -10.60
N LEU A 65 0.25 -15.74 -10.99
CA LEU A 65 -0.94 -14.87 -11.09
C LEU A 65 -2.01 -15.48 -12.01
N ARG A 66 -1.62 -15.92 -13.22
CA ARG A 66 -2.56 -16.55 -14.17
C ARG A 66 -3.18 -17.84 -13.61
N LYS A 67 -2.45 -18.57 -12.78
CA LYS A 67 -2.93 -19.81 -12.14
C LYS A 67 -3.71 -19.56 -10.85
N LYS A 68 -3.75 -18.30 -10.37
CA LYS A 68 -4.33 -17.89 -9.08
C LYS A 68 -3.66 -18.59 -7.89
N ASN A 69 -2.34 -18.73 -7.97
CA ASN A 69 -1.53 -19.35 -6.93
C ASN A 69 -0.99 -18.26 -5.98
N ASP A 70 -1.86 -17.52 -5.30
CA ASP A 70 -1.44 -16.45 -4.39
C ASP A 70 -0.62 -16.98 -3.21
N GLU A 71 -0.89 -18.21 -2.74
CA GLU A 71 -0.09 -18.89 -1.70
C GLU A 71 1.39 -18.96 -2.08
N VAL A 72 1.71 -19.35 -3.33
CA VAL A 72 3.10 -19.39 -3.81
C VAL A 72 3.75 -18.01 -3.78
N LEU A 73 3.00 -16.96 -4.13
CA LEU A 73 3.52 -15.59 -4.15
C LEU A 73 3.79 -15.07 -2.73
N TYR A 74 2.84 -15.27 -1.81
CA TYR A 74 3.00 -14.87 -0.41
C TYR A 74 4.12 -15.67 0.27
N SER A 75 4.17 -16.99 0.10
CA SER A 75 5.24 -17.82 0.65
C SER A 75 6.62 -17.47 0.08
N ALA A 76 6.71 -17.14 -1.21
CA ALA A 76 7.99 -16.71 -1.80
C ALA A 76 8.50 -15.41 -1.18
N ILE A 77 7.61 -14.43 -0.99
CA ILE A 77 7.93 -13.17 -0.30
C ILE A 77 8.34 -13.45 1.15
N GLU A 78 7.63 -14.34 1.85
CA GLU A 78 7.97 -14.72 3.22
C GLU A 78 9.35 -15.42 3.31
N HIS A 79 9.66 -16.35 2.40
CA HIS A 79 10.96 -17.02 2.35
C HIS A 79 12.08 -16.01 2.11
N ALA A 80 11.88 -15.08 1.17
CA ALA A 80 12.84 -14.01 0.90
C ALA A 80 13.08 -13.15 2.14
N LYS A 81 12.01 -12.78 2.88
CA LYS A 81 12.09 -11.96 4.11
C LYS A 81 13.06 -12.53 5.15
N TYR A 82 13.06 -13.86 5.32
CA TYR A 82 13.93 -14.54 6.29
C TYR A 82 15.31 -14.93 5.72
N THR A 83 15.53 -14.70 4.42
CA THR A 83 16.79 -15.03 3.73
C THR A 83 17.65 -13.78 3.56
N ASP A 84 17.12 -12.74 2.92
CA ASP A 84 17.82 -11.49 2.64
C ASP A 84 16.81 -10.34 2.42
N ILE A 85 17.08 -9.19 3.05
CA ILE A 85 16.17 -8.03 3.02
C ILE A 85 16.07 -7.45 1.61
N SER A 86 17.18 -7.36 0.87
CA SER A 86 17.19 -6.77 -0.46
C SER A 86 16.49 -7.69 -1.48
N ALA A 87 16.70 -9.00 -1.39
CA ALA A 87 15.96 -9.99 -2.18
C ALA A 87 14.44 -9.95 -1.89
N TRP A 88 14.08 -9.77 -0.61
CA TRP A 88 12.68 -9.59 -0.20
C TRP A 88 12.05 -8.33 -0.79
N GLN A 89 12.72 -7.18 -0.67
CA GLN A 89 12.26 -5.91 -1.26
C GLN A 89 12.06 -6.05 -2.77
N TYR A 90 13.06 -6.61 -3.46
CA TYR A 90 13.04 -6.82 -4.90
C TYR A 90 11.88 -7.73 -5.33
N LEU A 91 11.72 -8.88 -4.68
CA LEU A 91 10.66 -9.84 -5.00
C LEU A 91 9.27 -9.26 -4.72
N ARG A 92 9.09 -8.62 -3.56
CA ARG A 92 7.83 -7.97 -3.18
C ARG A 92 7.42 -6.93 -4.21
N ALA A 93 8.34 -6.03 -4.59
CA ALA A 93 8.09 -5.00 -5.60
C ALA A 93 7.68 -5.62 -6.94
N HIS A 94 8.37 -6.66 -7.41
CA HIS A 94 8.05 -7.34 -8.67
C HIS A 94 6.68 -8.04 -8.66
N VAL A 95 6.30 -8.66 -7.53
CA VAL A 95 5.00 -9.30 -7.38
C VAL A 95 3.88 -8.27 -7.30
N GLU A 96 4.07 -7.20 -6.52
CA GLU A 96 3.13 -6.09 -6.38
C GLU A 96 2.90 -5.39 -7.72
N GLU A 97 3.97 -5.07 -8.45
CA GLU A 97 3.89 -4.47 -9.79
C GLU A 97 3.15 -5.40 -10.76
N ALA A 98 3.54 -6.68 -10.85
CA ALA A 98 2.88 -7.63 -11.75
C ALA A 98 1.41 -7.89 -11.40
N GLY A 99 1.03 -7.76 -10.12
CA GLY A 99 -0.35 -7.84 -9.65
C GLY A 99 -1.18 -6.62 -10.01
N ALA A 100 -0.58 -5.42 -9.95
CA ALA A 100 -1.26 -4.13 -10.16
C ALA A 100 -1.13 -3.57 -11.58
N THR A 101 -0.31 -4.15 -12.46
CA THR A 101 -0.13 -3.71 -13.85
C THR A 101 -0.37 -4.82 -14.87
N MET A 102 -0.74 -4.44 -16.09
CA MET A 102 -0.92 -5.36 -17.21
C MET A 102 -0.64 -4.69 -18.56
N MET A 103 0.30 -5.25 -19.31
CA MET A 103 0.56 -4.86 -20.69
C MET A 103 -0.48 -5.44 -21.65
N ILE A 104 -1.06 -4.60 -22.51
CA ILE A 104 -2.00 -4.96 -23.56
C ILE A 104 -1.31 -4.77 -24.91
N ARG A 105 -1.02 -5.87 -25.58
CA ARG A 105 -0.43 -5.89 -26.94
C ARG A 105 -1.47 -6.38 -27.94
N ARG A 106 -1.67 -5.62 -29.02
CA ARG A 106 -2.59 -5.95 -30.11
C ARG A 106 -1.90 -5.70 -31.44
N ASP A 107 -2.13 -6.57 -32.41
CA ASP A 107 -1.49 -6.47 -33.72
C ASP A 107 -1.77 -5.11 -34.38
N GLY A 108 -0.70 -4.42 -34.78
CA GLY A 108 -0.77 -3.13 -35.46
C GLY A 108 -1.21 -1.95 -34.58
N LYS A 109 -1.27 -2.10 -33.25
CA LYS A 109 -1.58 -1.01 -32.32
C LYS A 109 -0.40 -0.75 -31.36
N PRO A 110 -0.26 0.50 -30.85
CA PRO A 110 0.70 0.78 -29.79
C PRO A 110 0.46 -0.14 -28.59
N THR A 111 1.54 -0.48 -27.89
CA THR A 111 1.46 -1.17 -26.61
C THR A 111 0.77 -0.24 -25.61
N GLU A 112 -0.28 -0.75 -24.98
CA GLU A 112 -0.97 -0.06 -23.89
C GLU A 112 -0.65 -0.75 -22.57
N GLU A 113 -0.77 -0.01 -21.49
CA GLU A 113 -0.61 -0.47 -20.13
C GLU A 113 -1.91 -0.18 -19.37
N MET A 114 -2.36 -1.15 -18.57
CA MET A 114 -3.39 -0.96 -17.56
C MET A 114 -2.73 -0.97 -16.18
N VAL A 115 -3.09 -0.01 -15.33
CA VAL A 115 -2.64 0.04 -13.94
C VAL A 115 -3.84 0.20 -13.00
N ALA A 116 -3.73 -0.38 -11.80
CA ALA A 116 -4.61 -0.11 -10.68
C ALA A 116 -3.97 0.92 -9.75
N PHE A 117 -4.74 1.91 -9.31
CA PHE A 117 -4.28 2.95 -8.39
C PHE A 117 -5.30 3.14 -7.26
N LEU A 118 -4.83 3.64 -6.12
CA LEU A 118 -5.69 4.06 -5.02
C LEU A 118 -5.50 5.56 -4.74
N VAL A 119 -6.55 6.17 -4.22
CA VAL A 119 -6.47 7.44 -3.52
C VAL A 119 -6.93 7.22 -2.07
N PRO A 120 -6.00 7.17 -1.10
CA PRO A 120 -6.36 7.08 0.31
C PRO A 120 -6.91 8.42 0.80
N VAL A 121 -7.99 8.38 1.57
CA VAL A 121 -8.67 9.55 2.11
C VAL A 121 -9.07 9.30 3.55
N PHE A 122 -8.60 10.14 4.47
CA PHE A 122 -9.15 10.21 5.81
C PHE A 122 -10.41 11.05 5.80
N ILE A 123 -11.47 10.49 6.35
CA ILE A 123 -12.80 11.09 6.35
C ILE A 123 -13.20 11.31 7.80
N HIS A 124 -13.36 12.58 8.16
CA HIS A 124 -13.94 12.96 9.43
C HIS A 124 -15.43 13.21 9.26
N SER A 125 -16.22 12.61 10.15
CA SER A 125 -17.68 12.69 10.14
C SER A 125 -18.23 12.68 11.57
N THR A 126 -19.53 12.91 11.70
CA THR A 126 -20.27 12.66 12.95
C THR A 126 -21.08 11.38 12.76
N GLY A 127 -20.85 10.39 13.62
CA GLY A 127 -21.55 9.09 13.57
C GLY A 127 -21.07 8.10 12.51
N GLY A 128 -19.96 8.40 11.83
CA GLY A 128 -19.40 7.54 10.79
C GLY A 128 -20.14 7.62 9.45
N LEU A 129 -19.54 7.02 8.42
CA LEU A 129 -20.16 6.88 7.10
C LEU A 129 -21.23 5.79 7.07
N VAL A 130 -22.24 5.99 6.22
CA VAL A 130 -23.32 5.03 5.97
C VAL A 130 -23.24 4.53 4.54
N LEU A 131 -22.94 3.24 4.34
CA LEU A 131 -22.71 2.65 3.01
C LEU A 131 -23.85 2.92 2.03
N ALA A 132 -25.10 2.80 2.50
CA ALA A 132 -26.30 3.00 1.69
C ALA A 132 -26.45 4.44 1.17
N ASP A 133 -25.82 5.41 1.82
CA ASP A 133 -25.88 6.82 1.43
C ASP A 133 -24.74 7.21 0.47
N THR A 134 -23.78 6.29 0.23
CA THR A 134 -22.65 6.55 -0.65
C THR A 134 -22.98 6.37 -2.12
N PHE A 135 -22.27 7.14 -2.96
CA PHE A 135 -22.30 7.22 -4.42
C PHE A 135 -23.69 7.36 -5.03
N GLN A 136 -24.63 7.99 -4.31
CA GLN A 136 -25.98 8.27 -4.80
C GLN A 136 -26.02 9.42 -5.83
N ASP A 137 -25.11 10.39 -5.73
CA ASP A 137 -24.96 11.46 -6.72
C ASP A 137 -24.05 11.02 -7.87
N THR A 138 -24.67 10.43 -8.90
CA THR A 138 -23.97 9.98 -10.11
C THR A 138 -23.32 11.12 -10.89
N ALA A 139 -23.84 12.35 -10.79
CA ALA A 139 -23.27 13.48 -11.52
C ALA A 139 -21.98 13.97 -10.84
N ALA A 140 -22.00 14.11 -9.52
CA ALA A 140 -20.80 14.42 -8.74
C ALA A 140 -19.71 13.35 -8.95
N PHE A 141 -20.09 12.07 -8.99
CA PHE A 141 -19.17 10.98 -9.26
C PHE A 141 -18.54 11.07 -10.66
N GLU A 142 -19.32 11.37 -11.71
CA GLU A 142 -18.76 11.57 -13.04
C GLU A 142 -17.84 12.78 -13.13
N PHE A 143 -18.18 13.88 -12.45
CA PHE A 143 -17.26 15.03 -12.35
C PHE A 143 -15.96 14.66 -11.64
N LEU A 144 -16.03 13.87 -10.55
CA LEU A 144 -14.85 13.37 -9.86
C LEU A 144 -13.99 12.52 -10.79
N ARG A 145 -14.58 11.59 -11.56
CA ARG A 145 -13.85 10.75 -12.51
C ARG A 145 -13.15 11.58 -13.59
N VAL A 146 -13.85 12.54 -14.20
CA VAL A 146 -13.29 13.39 -15.26
C VAL A 146 -12.20 14.32 -14.71
N SER A 147 -12.27 14.71 -13.44
CA SER A 147 -11.32 15.63 -12.83
C SER A 147 -9.86 15.14 -12.84
N PHE A 148 -9.61 13.82 -12.83
CA PHE A 148 -8.25 13.25 -12.91
C PHE A 148 -7.50 13.71 -14.17
N GLN A 149 -8.20 13.74 -15.31
CA GLN A 149 -7.62 14.19 -16.57
C GLN A 149 -7.58 15.72 -16.66
N GLN A 150 -8.63 16.40 -16.19
CA GLN A 150 -8.68 17.87 -16.22
C GLN A 150 -7.60 18.52 -15.35
N ALA A 151 -7.26 17.90 -14.22
CA ALA A 151 -6.20 18.38 -13.33
C ALA A 151 -4.80 17.91 -13.74
N GLY A 152 -4.68 17.10 -14.80
CA GLY A 152 -3.39 16.58 -15.25
C GLY A 152 -2.74 15.60 -14.28
N LEU A 153 -3.55 14.77 -13.59
CA LEU A 153 -3.07 13.61 -12.84
C LEU A 153 -2.83 12.41 -13.77
N GLU A 154 -3.66 12.33 -14.81
CA GLU A 154 -3.59 11.35 -15.89
C GLU A 154 -3.49 12.06 -17.24
N SER A 155 -2.84 11.41 -18.21
CA SER A 155 -2.70 11.93 -19.58
C SER A 155 -4.07 12.18 -20.24
N PRO A 156 -4.20 13.22 -21.10
CA PRO A 156 -5.42 13.48 -21.85
C PRO A 156 -5.92 12.30 -22.71
N ASP A 157 -4.99 11.47 -23.19
CA ASP A 157 -5.28 10.30 -24.02
C ASP A 157 -5.48 9.01 -23.20
N ALA A 158 -5.22 9.05 -21.89
CA ALA A 158 -5.49 7.93 -21.01
C ALA A 158 -7.01 7.70 -20.85
N LYS A 159 -7.39 6.49 -20.45
CA LYS A 159 -8.75 6.19 -20.01
C LYS A 159 -8.74 5.88 -18.53
N VAL A 160 -9.52 6.64 -17.77
CA VAL A 160 -9.66 6.48 -16.32
C VAL A 160 -11.03 5.93 -15.99
N VAL A 161 -11.06 4.84 -15.22
CA VAL A 161 -12.24 4.28 -14.57
C VAL A 161 -12.05 4.42 -13.07
N LEU A 162 -13.08 4.90 -12.37
CA LEU A 162 -13.17 4.84 -10.92
C LEU A 162 -14.28 3.89 -10.54
N ILE A 163 -14.09 3.18 -9.42
CA ILE A 163 -15.12 2.34 -8.85
C ILE A 163 -16.00 3.20 -7.94
N SER A 164 -17.32 3.13 -8.11
CA SER A 164 -18.30 3.87 -7.28
C SER A 164 -18.49 3.18 -5.92
N HIS A 165 -17.41 3.04 -5.18
CA HIS A 165 -17.35 2.45 -3.84
C HIS A 165 -16.16 3.04 -3.09
N ALA A 166 -16.34 3.34 -1.80
CA ALA A 166 -15.26 3.79 -0.92
C ALA A 166 -14.82 2.60 -0.08
N TYR A 167 -13.74 1.96 -0.50
CA TYR A 167 -13.24 0.75 0.16
C TYR A 167 -12.72 1.09 1.57
N ASP A 168 -13.03 0.28 2.59
CA ASP A 168 -12.20 0.30 3.81
C ASP A 168 -10.90 -0.48 3.62
N LEU A 169 -10.04 -0.36 4.64
CA LEU A 169 -8.79 -1.10 4.70
C LEU A 169 -9.00 -2.61 4.63
N GLN A 170 -10.04 -3.17 5.25
CA GLN A 170 -10.26 -4.61 5.25
C GLN A 170 -10.63 -5.14 3.86
N GLU A 171 -11.48 -4.42 3.12
CA GLU A 171 -11.79 -4.74 1.74
C GLU A 171 -10.52 -4.67 0.88
N ILE A 172 -9.73 -3.59 0.99
CA ILE A 172 -8.45 -3.44 0.27
C ILE A 172 -7.44 -4.54 0.64
N ASP A 173 -7.30 -4.87 1.92
CA ASP A 173 -6.41 -5.93 2.42
C ASP A 173 -6.79 -7.30 1.88
N SER A 174 -8.07 -7.51 1.64
CA SER A 174 -8.58 -8.79 1.18
C SER A 174 -8.44 -9.02 -0.33
N ILE A 175 -8.02 -8.01 -1.09
CA ILE A 175 -7.73 -8.13 -2.52
C ILE A 175 -6.34 -8.77 -2.67
N SER A 176 -6.31 -10.03 -3.11
CA SER A 176 -5.06 -10.74 -3.42
C SER A 176 -4.41 -10.26 -4.72
N TYR A 177 -3.13 -10.60 -4.91
CA TYR A 177 -2.39 -10.28 -6.14
C TYR A 177 -3.12 -10.77 -7.40
N SER A 178 -3.60 -12.02 -7.39
CA SER A 178 -4.29 -12.61 -8.54
C SER A 178 -5.68 -12.00 -8.73
N GLN A 179 -6.40 -11.66 -7.66
CA GLN A 179 -7.69 -10.96 -7.77
C GLN A 179 -7.53 -9.57 -8.40
N LEU A 180 -6.54 -8.79 -7.97
CA LEU A 180 -6.24 -7.50 -8.57
C LEU A 180 -5.88 -7.64 -10.06
N ASN A 181 -5.10 -8.67 -10.41
CA ASN A 181 -4.76 -8.95 -11.81
C ASN A 181 -5.98 -9.32 -12.65
N ASP A 182 -6.93 -10.08 -12.09
CA ASP A 182 -8.19 -10.39 -12.76
C ASP A 182 -9.07 -9.12 -12.93
N MET A 183 -9.11 -8.24 -11.93
CA MET A 183 -9.83 -6.96 -12.02
C MET A 183 -9.26 -6.08 -13.16
N LEU A 184 -7.94 -6.04 -13.35
CA LEU A 184 -7.32 -5.34 -14.48
C LEU A 184 -7.80 -5.89 -15.83
N ARG A 185 -7.94 -7.21 -15.96
CA ARG A 185 -8.42 -7.87 -17.18
C ARG A 185 -9.87 -7.54 -17.45
N GLU A 186 -10.71 -7.60 -16.43
CA GLU A 186 -12.14 -7.26 -16.50
C GLU A 186 -12.34 -5.80 -16.91
N VAL A 187 -11.66 -4.87 -16.25
CA VAL A 187 -11.75 -3.43 -16.56
C VAL A 187 -11.20 -3.12 -17.95
N ALA A 188 -10.11 -3.78 -18.37
CA ALA A 188 -9.57 -3.63 -19.72
C ALA A 188 -10.55 -4.08 -20.81
N ALA A 189 -11.29 -5.16 -20.56
CA ALA A 189 -12.35 -5.63 -21.44
C ALA A 189 -13.50 -4.61 -21.52
N THR A 190 -13.98 -4.13 -20.37
CA THR A 190 -15.03 -3.09 -20.28
C THR A 190 -14.66 -1.81 -21.03
N MET A 191 -13.40 -1.36 -20.95
CA MET A 191 -12.93 -0.17 -21.69
C MET A 191 -12.79 -0.38 -23.22
N SER A 192 -12.79 -1.63 -23.67
CA SER A 192 -12.56 -2.01 -25.07
C SER A 192 -13.84 -2.41 -25.80
N GLU A 193 -14.80 -2.98 -25.07
CA GLU A 193 -16.02 -3.53 -25.64
C GLU A 193 -17.17 -2.51 -25.66
N LYS A 194 -18.07 -2.67 -26.63
CA LYS A 194 -19.29 -1.85 -26.73
C LYS A 194 -20.46 -2.45 -25.94
N LYS A 195 -20.31 -3.67 -25.45
CA LYS A 195 -21.32 -4.42 -24.70
C LYS A 195 -20.93 -4.47 -23.24
N LEU A 196 -21.92 -4.67 -22.37
CA LEU A 196 -21.71 -4.99 -20.97
C LEU A 196 -20.86 -6.27 -20.88
N VAL A 197 -19.77 -6.19 -20.14
CA VAL A 197 -18.89 -7.30 -19.78
C VAL A 197 -19.11 -7.56 -18.30
N ASP A 198 -19.25 -8.83 -17.92
CA ASP A 198 -19.35 -9.21 -16.52
C ASP A 198 -18.01 -8.96 -15.82
N THR A 199 -18.05 -8.40 -14.61
CA THR A 199 -16.86 -8.08 -13.81
C THR A 199 -16.92 -8.79 -12.44
N PRO A 200 -16.87 -10.14 -12.40
CA PRO A 200 -17.02 -10.90 -11.16
C PRO A 200 -15.88 -10.69 -10.16
N ALA A 201 -14.63 -10.50 -10.59
CA ALA A 201 -13.52 -10.23 -9.68
C ALA A 201 -13.66 -8.86 -9.00
N LEU A 202 -14.11 -7.85 -9.77
CA LEU A 202 -14.45 -6.53 -9.23
C LEU A 202 -15.67 -6.58 -8.31
N ALA A 203 -16.71 -7.36 -8.65
CA ALA A 203 -17.86 -7.51 -7.76
C ALA A 203 -17.46 -8.21 -6.45
N ALA A 204 -16.54 -9.18 -6.51
CA ALA A 204 -16.05 -9.89 -5.34
C ALA A 204 -15.09 -9.08 -4.46
N SER A 205 -14.54 -7.96 -4.94
CA SER A 205 -13.72 -7.07 -4.11
C SER A 205 -14.56 -6.19 -3.18
N ILE A 206 -15.84 -6.00 -3.47
CA ILE A 206 -16.76 -5.22 -2.64
C ILE A 206 -17.51 -6.18 -1.71
N LYS A 207 -17.10 -6.22 -0.44
CA LYS A 207 -17.70 -7.09 0.58
C LYS A 207 -18.72 -6.34 1.44
N GLY A 208 -18.69 -5.01 1.37
CA GLY A 208 -19.41 -4.13 2.28
C GLY A 208 -18.56 -3.87 3.52
N TRP A 209 -18.77 -2.71 4.12
CA TRP A 209 -18.01 -2.31 5.30
C TRP A 209 -18.41 -3.14 6.51
N GLU A 210 -17.43 -3.67 7.23
CA GLU A 210 -17.70 -4.25 8.54
C GLU A 210 -17.99 -3.10 9.52
N GLY A 211 -19.28 -2.95 9.86
CA GLY A 211 -19.89 -2.06 10.86
C GLY A 211 -19.02 -0.97 11.48
N GLY A 212 -19.29 0.29 11.14
CA GLY A 212 -18.75 1.44 11.86
C GLY A 212 -19.22 1.42 13.31
N GLY A 213 -18.31 1.19 14.25
CA GLY A 213 -18.60 1.16 15.69
C GLY A 213 -18.84 2.55 16.31
N PHE A 214 -19.22 3.53 15.49
CA PHE A 214 -19.44 4.90 15.91
C PHE A 214 -20.89 5.08 16.33
N GLU A 215 -21.10 5.61 17.53
CA GLU A 215 -22.42 6.08 17.96
C GLU A 215 -22.81 7.34 17.18
N PRO A 216 -24.11 7.66 17.03
CA PRO A 216 -24.57 8.74 16.13
C PRO A 216 -23.97 10.14 16.35
N LEU A 217 -23.34 10.39 17.50
CA LEU A 217 -22.73 11.67 17.86
C LEU A 217 -21.21 11.61 17.98
N ASP A 218 -20.59 10.46 17.72
CA ASP A 218 -19.15 10.30 17.81
C ASP A 218 -18.46 11.11 16.72
N GLU A 219 -17.33 11.73 17.05
CA GLU A 219 -16.39 12.20 16.04
C GLU A 219 -15.67 10.98 15.46
N ALA A 220 -16.04 10.62 14.25
CA ALA A 220 -15.47 9.49 13.53
C ALA A 220 -14.33 9.96 12.63
N MET A 221 -13.28 9.14 12.53
CA MET A 221 -12.22 9.27 11.53
C MET A 221 -12.02 7.90 10.89
N GLU A 222 -12.18 7.86 9.57
CA GLU A 222 -12.15 6.61 8.80
C GLU A 222 -11.17 6.76 7.64
N LEU A 223 -10.25 5.79 7.48
CA LEU A 223 -9.45 5.65 6.27
C LEU A 223 -10.26 4.90 5.21
N ARG A 224 -10.50 5.57 4.08
CA ARG A 224 -11.15 4.97 2.91
C ARG A 224 -10.26 5.09 1.68
N PHE A 225 -10.49 4.23 0.69
CA PHE A 225 -9.75 4.23 -0.56
C PHE A 225 -10.69 4.37 -1.75
N LEU A 226 -10.37 5.31 -2.65
CA LEU A 226 -10.95 5.32 -3.99
C LEU A 226 -10.11 4.41 -4.89
N LEU A 227 -10.71 3.33 -5.37
CA LEU A 227 -10.05 2.44 -6.33
C LEU A 227 -10.31 2.91 -7.76
N GLY A 228 -9.22 3.05 -8.51
CA GLY A 228 -9.26 3.42 -9.91
C GLY A 228 -8.36 2.58 -10.80
N PHE A 229 -8.62 2.67 -12.10
CA PHE A 229 -7.86 2.02 -13.14
C PHE A 229 -7.56 3.01 -14.25
N ALA A 230 -6.30 3.05 -14.68
CA ALA A 230 -5.87 3.88 -15.79
C ALA A 230 -5.32 2.99 -16.91
N ARG A 231 -5.83 3.21 -18.12
CA ARG A 231 -5.27 2.64 -19.34
C ARG A 231 -4.58 3.73 -20.13
N LYS A 232 -3.28 3.57 -20.34
CA LYS A 232 -2.40 4.53 -21.01
C LYS A 232 -1.59 3.84 -22.10
N ARG A 233 -0.96 4.62 -22.98
CA ARG A 233 0.07 4.08 -23.86
C ARG A 233 1.36 3.91 -23.06
N ALA A 234 2.09 2.83 -23.33
CA ALA A 234 3.36 2.56 -22.67
C ALA A 234 4.45 3.59 -23.02
N ASP A 235 4.31 4.26 -24.17
CA ASP A 235 5.23 5.27 -24.70
C ASP A 235 4.70 6.71 -24.55
N ASP A 236 3.73 6.93 -23.67
CA ASP A 236 3.14 8.26 -23.45
C ASP A 236 4.13 9.19 -22.72
N PRO A 237 4.59 10.29 -23.34
CA PRO A 237 5.56 11.22 -22.75
C PRO A 237 5.08 11.86 -21.44
N PHE A 238 3.78 11.88 -21.18
CA PHE A 238 3.24 12.39 -19.91
C PHE A 238 3.79 11.64 -18.69
N TYR A 239 4.13 10.35 -18.83
CA TYR A 239 4.64 9.51 -17.75
C TYR A 239 6.15 9.29 -17.83
N ALA A 240 6.84 9.90 -18.81
CA ALA A 240 8.28 9.76 -18.94
C ALA A 240 8.97 10.62 -17.87
N VAL A 241 9.55 9.97 -16.86
CA VAL A 241 10.40 10.62 -15.87
C VAL A 241 11.73 10.98 -16.56
N PRO A 242 12.20 12.24 -16.44
CA PRO A 242 13.53 12.63 -16.94
C PRO A 242 14.64 11.77 -16.34
N GLU A 243 15.71 11.53 -17.11
CA GLU A 243 16.90 10.80 -16.63
C GLU A 243 17.78 11.67 -15.71
N ASP A 244 17.72 12.99 -15.87
CA ASP A 244 18.43 13.95 -15.02
C ASP A 244 17.72 14.11 -13.68
N GLU A 245 18.48 14.05 -12.59
CA GLU A 245 17.96 14.06 -11.20
C GLU A 245 17.22 15.36 -10.86
N GLU A 246 17.78 16.53 -11.23
CA GLU A 246 17.14 17.82 -10.96
C GLU A 246 15.84 17.97 -11.77
N GLU A 247 15.84 17.50 -13.03
CA GLU A 247 14.63 17.48 -13.86
C GLU A 247 13.58 16.49 -13.35
N ALA A 248 13.99 15.33 -12.83
CA ALA A 248 13.10 14.34 -12.22
C ALA A 248 12.45 14.90 -10.95
N ASP A 249 13.22 15.56 -10.09
CA ASP A 249 12.71 16.24 -8.89
C ASP A 249 11.68 17.31 -9.26
N ALA A 250 11.99 18.14 -10.25
CA ALA A 250 11.04 19.15 -10.74
C ALA A 250 9.77 18.51 -11.33
N PHE A 251 9.90 17.39 -12.03
CA PHE A 251 8.77 16.62 -12.58
C PHE A 251 7.84 16.11 -11.46
N PHE A 252 8.40 15.48 -10.42
CA PHE A 252 7.61 14.97 -9.29
C PHE A 252 7.01 16.09 -8.44
N ALA A 253 7.74 17.18 -8.19
CA ALA A 253 7.24 18.35 -7.49
C ALA A 253 6.03 18.98 -8.21
N ALA A 254 6.11 19.14 -9.53
CA ALA A 254 5.00 19.63 -10.34
C ALA A 254 3.81 18.67 -10.33
N ARG A 255 4.04 17.35 -10.33
CA ARG A 255 2.97 16.34 -10.21
C ARG A 255 2.28 16.42 -8.84
N LEU A 256 3.05 16.59 -7.77
CA LEU A 256 2.53 16.77 -6.41
C LEU A 256 1.71 18.07 -6.27
N GLU A 257 2.14 19.16 -6.89
CA GLU A 257 1.38 20.42 -6.90
C GLU A 257 0.03 20.27 -7.61
N ARG A 258 0.01 19.63 -8.79
CA ARG A 258 -1.25 19.29 -9.50
C ARG A 258 -2.17 18.44 -8.62
N TYR A 259 -1.61 17.47 -7.91
CA TYR A 259 -2.35 16.63 -6.98
C TYR A 259 -2.97 17.42 -5.81
N ARG A 260 -2.20 18.30 -5.16
CA ARG A 260 -2.70 19.16 -4.07
C ARG A 260 -3.84 20.06 -4.54
N ASN A 261 -3.71 20.65 -5.73
CA ASN A 261 -4.75 21.48 -6.33
C ASN A 261 -6.00 20.64 -6.69
N TRP A 262 -5.80 19.44 -7.22
CA TRP A 262 -6.88 18.50 -7.50
C TRP A 262 -7.63 18.11 -6.23
N ALA A 263 -6.93 17.75 -5.14
CA ALA A 263 -7.53 17.31 -3.90
C ALA A 263 -8.50 18.36 -3.32
N GLN A 264 -8.16 19.65 -3.42
CA GLN A 264 -9.04 20.75 -3.01
C GLN A 264 -10.33 20.83 -3.86
N GLN A 265 -10.23 20.57 -5.16
CA GLN A 265 -11.37 20.60 -6.09
C GLN A 265 -12.21 19.33 -6.01
N ALA A 266 -11.58 18.19 -5.75
CA ALA A 266 -12.20 16.89 -5.62
C ALA A 266 -12.95 16.74 -4.30
N ALA A 267 -12.48 17.38 -3.22
CA ALA A 267 -13.10 17.32 -1.90
C ALA A 267 -14.63 17.55 -1.91
N PRO A 268 -15.18 18.67 -2.45
CA PRO A 268 -16.64 18.87 -2.45
C PRO A 268 -17.41 17.86 -3.31
N LEU A 269 -16.80 17.36 -4.40
CA LEU A 269 -17.40 16.30 -5.22
C LEU A 269 -17.49 15.00 -4.43
N LEU A 270 -16.40 14.62 -3.76
CA LEU A 270 -16.35 13.40 -2.96
C LEU A 270 -17.23 13.48 -1.72
N GLN A 271 -17.32 14.63 -1.05
CA GLN A 271 -18.26 14.85 0.06
C GLN A 271 -19.70 14.55 -0.36
N THR A 272 -20.12 15.04 -1.53
CA THR A 272 -21.45 14.80 -2.08
C THR A 272 -21.65 13.35 -2.50
N CYS A 273 -20.58 12.67 -2.93
CA CYS A 273 -20.62 11.24 -3.20
C CYS A 273 -20.75 10.43 -1.91
N LEU A 274 -20.16 10.84 -0.79
CA LEU A 274 -20.04 9.98 0.40
C LEU A 274 -21.18 10.12 1.40
N ALA A 275 -21.90 11.24 1.40
CA ALA A 275 -22.99 11.44 2.34
C ALA A 275 -24.05 12.42 1.82
N PRO A 276 -25.25 12.43 2.41
CA PRO A 276 -26.28 13.40 2.08
C PRO A 276 -25.83 14.84 2.42
N PRO A 277 -26.37 15.89 1.76
CA PRO A 277 -25.90 17.27 1.94
C PRO A 277 -25.93 17.84 3.37
N ALA A 278 -26.69 17.23 4.28
CA ALA A 278 -26.76 17.63 5.69
C ALA A 278 -25.57 17.11 6.52
N ALA A 279 -24.83 16.12 6.03
CA ALA A 279 -23.66 15.57 6.70
C ALA A 279 -22.45 16.46 6.44
N ALA A 280 -21.84 16.96 7.52
CA ALA A 280 -20.60 17.72 7.45
C ALA A 280 -19.41 16.75 7.44
N LEU A 281 -18.85 16.48 6.25
CA LEU A 281 -17.64 15.68 6.11
C LEU A 281 -16.41 16.58 5.96
N ARG A 282 -15.28 16.21 6.59
CA ARG A 282 -13.97 16.79 6.25
C ARG A 282 -13.08 15.70 5.67
N LEU A 283 -12.40 15.99 4.57
CA LEU A 283 -11.61 15.03 3.82
C LEU A 283 -10.14 15.46 3.79
N ASN A 284 -9.26 14.55 4.16
CA ASN A 284 -7.81 14.71 4.02
C ASN A 284 -7.31 13.62 3.05
N PHE A 285 -6.85 14.04 1.87
CA PHE A 285 -6.34 13.14 0.84
C PHE A 285 -4.86 12.85 1.09
N LEU A 286 -4.47 11.57 1.08
CA LEU A 286 -3.07 11.18 0.88
C LEU A 286 -2.75 11.15 -0.61
N TYR A 287 -1.48 11.03 -0.98
CA TYR A 287 -1.09 11.06 -2.38
C TYR A 287 -1.67 9.88 -3.18
N GLN A 288 -2.05 10.12 -4.44
CA GLN A 288 -2.45 9.05 -5.35
C GLN A 288 -1.22 8.25 -5.79
N ASP A 289 -1.27 6.94 -5.68
CA ASP A 289 -0.20 6.06 -6.15
C ASP A 289 -0.77 4.74 -6.71
N LEU A 290 0.09 3.91 -7.29
CA LEU A 290 -0.23 2.53 -7.62
C LEU A 290 -0.77 1.79 -6.39
N PHE A 291 -1.57 0.77 -6.64
CA PHE A 291 -2.41 0.13 -5.62
C PHE A 291 -1.67 -0.18 -4.30
N TYR A 292 -0.52 -0.84 -4.36
CA TYR A 292 0.22 -1.25 -3.15
C TYR A 292 0.95 -0.09 -2.46
N GLY A 293 1.51 0.87 -3.22
CA GLY A 293 2.15 2.06 -2.66
C GLY A 293 1.16 2.94 -1.91
N ALA A 294 0.02 3.25 -2.52
CA ALA A 294 -1.03 4.04 -1.88
C ALA A 294 -1.66 3.32 -0.69
N LYS A 295 -1.81 1.99 -0.77
CA LYS A 295 -2.25 1.17 0.37
C LYS A 295 -1.26 1.30 1.54
N ALA A 296 0.03 1.09 1.28
CA ALA A 296 1.08 1.18 2.29
C ALA A 296 1.11 2.58 2.94
N GLN A 297 1.01 3.64 2.12
CA GLN A 297 0.93 5.01 2.62
C GLN A 297 -0.28 5.22 3.55
N GLY A 298 -1.47 4.74 3.15
CA GLY A 298 -2.68 4.81 3.98
C GLY A 298 -2.51 4.11 5.33
N MET A 299 -1.91 2.91 5.32
CA MET A 299 -1.66 2.13 6.53
C MET A 299 -0.63 2.81 7.44
N ALA A 300 0.46 3.33 6.88
CA ALA A 300 1.51 4.03 7.62
C ALA A 300 0.95 5.27 8.34
N GLU A 301 0.21 6.12 7.62
CA GLU A 301 -0.41 7.30 8.21
C GLU A 301 -1.45 6.94 9.29
N MET A 302 -2.26 5.88 9.06
CA MET A 302 -3.22 5.42 10.06
C MET A 302 -2.52 4.92 11.33
N ALA A 303 -1.40 4.20 11.19
CA ALA A 303 -0.59 3.74 12.31
C ALA A 303 0.03 4.91 13.09
N MET A 304 0.55 5.92 12.38
CA MET A 304 1.05 7.16 12.97
C MET A 304 -0.05 7.87 13.79
N LEU A 305 -1.23 8.08 13.20
CA LEU A 305 -2.36 8.73 13.89
C LEU A 305 -2.84 7.92 15.11
N ALA A 306 -2.88 6.59 15.01
CA ALA A 306 -3.24 5.73 16.13
C ALA A 306 -2.21 5.81 17.27
N MET A 307 -0.91 5.83 16.94
CA MET A 307 0.15 6.03 17.90
C MET A 307 0.02 7.39 18.61
N MET A 308 -0.14 8.46 17.85
CA MET A 308 -0.30 9.83 18.38
C MET A 308 -1.54 9.98 19.27
N SER A 309 -2.66 9.40 18.86
CA SER A 309 -3.88 9.32 19.68
C SER A 309 -3.63 8.55 20.98
N GLY A 310 -2.97 7.40 20.90
CA GLY A 310 -2.63 6.58 22.05
C GLY A 310 -1.65 7.23 23.03
N ILE A 311 -0.77 8.10 22.54
CA ILE A 311 0.14 8.93 23.34
C ILE A 311 -0.64 10.03 24.06
N ASN A 312 -1.50 10.76 23.36
CA ASN A 312 -2.36 11.79 23.96
C ASN A 312 -3.27 11.21 25.05
N ALA A 313 -3.88 10.05 24.80
CA ALA A 313 -4.67 9.34 25.82
C ALA A 313 -3.81 9.00 27.06
N ALA A 314 -2.59 8.51 26.87
CA ALA A 314 -1.69 8.21 27.98
C ALA A 314 -1.30 9.45 28.78
N LEU A 315 -1.10 10.61 28.14
CA LEU A 315 -0.85 11.88 28.83
C LEU A 315 -2.06 12.28 29.70
N VAL A 316 -3.27 12.22 29.15
CA VAL A 316 -4.52 12.54 29.85
C VAL A 316 -4.73 11.59 31.04
N ASP A 317 -4.60 10.29 30.84
CA ASP A 317 -4.80 9.28 31.89
C ASP A 317 -3.83 9.43 33.06
N ASN A 318 -2.63 9.95 32.79
CA ASN A 318 -1.60 10.21 33.80
C ASN A 318 -1.62 11.65 34.33
N GLY A 319 -2.53 12.51 33.85
CA GLY A 319 -2.63 13.92 34.21
C GLY A 319 -1.34 14.70 33.96
N LEU A 320 -0.69 14.44 32.82
CA LEU A 320 0.60 15.02 32.43
C LEU A 320 0.44 15.95 31.23
N ASP A 321 1.18 17.05 31.25
CA ASP A 321 1.37 17.87 30.06
C ASP A 321 2.51 17.30 29.18
N ALA A 322 2.39 17.47 27.87
CA ALA A 322 3.39 16.98 26.90
C ALA A 322 4.82 17.53 27.18
N ALA A 323 4.92 18.74 27.72
CA ALA A 323 6.18 19.37 28.07
C ALA A 323 6.87 18.73 29.31
N GLU A 324 6.16 17.91 30.08
CA GLU A 324 6.66 17.25 31.29
C GLU A 324 7.23 15.85 31.04
N VAL A 325 7.12 15.35 29.80
CA VAL A 325 7.55 14.02 29.41
C VAL A 325 8.71 14.06 28.42
N SER A 326 9.48 12.98 28.40
CA SER A 326 10.45 12.68 27.35
C SER A 326 10.04 11.42 26.60
N ALA A 327 10.35 11.35 25.31
CA ALA A 327 10.10 10.17 24.49
C ALA A 327 11.40 9.56 23.99
N ILE A 328 11.45 8.23 23.93
CA ILE A 328 12.50 7.47 23.26
C ILE A 328 11.87 6.71 22.09
N VAL A 329 12.43 6.92 20.90
CA VAL A 329 12.02 6.25 19.65
C VAL A 329 13.12 5.28 19.22
N ALA A 330 12.78 4.02 18.97
CA ALA A 330 13.73 3.03 18.45
C ALA A 330 13.03 1.79 17.88
N PRO A 331 13.73 1.01 17.05
CA PRO A 331 13.28 -0.33 16.67
C PRO A 331 13.09 -1.24 17.88
N ALA A 332 12.06 -2.08 17.83
CA ALA A 332 11.83 -3.16 18.77
C ALA A 332 11.46 -4.43 18.00
N ASP A 333 11.79 -5.58 18.60
CA ASP A 333 11.36 -6.89 18.13
C ASP A 333 10.21 -7.35 19.04
N VAL A 334 9.02 -7.50 18.46
CA VAL A 334 7.79 -7.91 19.13
C VAL A 334 7.22 -9.10 18.36
N ASP A 335 7.21 -10.28 19.00
CA ASP A 335 6.72 -11.53 18.41
C ASP A 335 7.32 -11.82 17.01
N ASP A 336 8.64 -11.67 16.88
CA ASP A 336 9.42 -11.84 15.65
C ASP A 336 9.05 -10.83 14.54
N GLN A 337 8.42 -9.71 14.90
CA GLN A 337 8.14 -8.58 14.02
C GLN A 337 8.93 -7.35 14.46
N MET A 338 9.64 -6.76 13.51
CA MET A 338 10.27 -5.47 13.71
C MET A 338 9.21 -4.37 13.68
N VAL A 339 9.18 -3.55 14.73
CA VAL A 339 8.29 -2.41 14.90
C VAL A 339 9.09 -1.18 15.32
N LEU A 340 8.56 0.01 15.09
CA LEU A 340 9.05 1.22 15.72
C LEU A 340 8.28 1.47 17.01
N ARG A 341 9.00 1.57 18.11
CA ARG A 341 8.43 1.79 19.44
C ARG A 341 8.73 3.20 19.93
N VAL A 342 7.69 3.85 20.43
CA VAL A 342 7.77 5.08 21.21
C VAL A 342 7.50 4.76 22.67
N ALA A 343 8.43 5.10 23.55
CA ALA A 343 8.27 4.97 25.00
C ALA A 343 8.30 6.34 25.67
N LEU A 344 7.26 6.66 26.43
CA LEU A 344 7.16 7.91 27.18
C LEU A 344 7.68 7.72 28.60
N TYR A 345 8.42 8.70 29.10
CA TYR A 345 8.98 8.73 30.44
C TYR A 345 8.66 10.05 31.12
N ARG A 346 8.38 9.98 32.42
CA ARG A 346 8.35 11.17 33.28
C ARG A 346 9.79 11.52 33.68
N ALA A 347 10.11 12.81 33.75
CA ALA A 347 11.42 13.26 34.21
C ALA A 347 11.87 12.57 35.52
N GLY A 348 13.06 11.97 35.49
CA GLY A 348 13.64 11.27 36.64
C GLY A 348 13.08 9.88 36.94
N ASN A 349 12.17 9.35 36.13
CA ASN A 349 11.64 7.99 36.27
C ASN A 349 12.15 7.08 35.13
N PRO A 350 12.88 5.99 35.43
CA PRO A 350 13.38 5.06 34.41
C PRO A 350 12.30 4.10 33.89
N VAL A 351 11.10 4.08 34.47
CA VAL A 351 9.99 3.22 34.03
C VAL A 351 9.10 4.00 33.06
N PRO A 352 8.80 3.45 31.86
CA PRO A 352 7.94 4.12 30.91
C PRO A 352 6.51 4.23 31.45
N ILE A 353 5.90 5.41 31.28
CA ILE A 353 4.49 5.66 31.63
C ILE A 353 3.54 5.08 30.58
N ALA A 354 4.01 4.98 29.34
CA ALA A 354 3.31 4.35 28.24
C ALA A 354 4.31 3.94 27.16
N SER A 355 3.94 2.93 26.39
CA SER A 355 4.63 2.59 25.16
C SER A 355 3.61 2.32 24.05
N ARG A 356 3.96 2.75 22.85
CA ARG A 356 3.19 2.55 21.61
C ARG A 356 4.12 2.04 20.54
N GLU A 357 3.56 1.26 19.64
CA GLU A 357 4.28 0.58 18.58
C GLU A 357 3.53 0.84 17.28
N MET A 358 4.30 1.00 16.21
CA MET A 358 3.78 0.99 14.85
C MET A 358 4.60 0.00 14.01
N PRO A 359 3.98 -0.68 13.03
CA PRO A 359 4.70 -1.53 12.10
C PRO A 359 5.86 -0.77 11.44
N PHE A 360 7.01 -1.42 11.28
CA PHE A 360 8.14 -0.88 10.54
C PHE A 360 8.30 -1.64 9.23
N ASP A 361 8.29 -0.91 8.10
CA ASP A 361 8.65 -1.52 6.82
C ASP A 361 10.17 -1.71 6.78
N LEU A 362 10.64 -2.95 6.72
CA LEU A 362 12.07 -3.27 6.61
C LEU A 362 12.69 -2.74 5.30
N ALA A 363 11.85 -2.26 4.37
CA ALA A 363 12.27 -1.59 3.16
C ALA A 363 12.51 -0.09 3.33
N ALA A 364 11.98 0.50 4.40
CA ALA A 364 12.09 1.92 4.64
C ALA A 364 13.46 2.28 5.22
N ASP A 365 13.88 3.53 4.95
CA ASP A 365 15.01 4.11 5.64
C ASP A 365 14.65 4.37 7.11
N LEU A 366 15.34 3.68 8.01
CA LEU A 366 15.06 3.77 9.45
C LEU A 366 15.18 5.20 9.98
N GLN A 367 16.14 5.98 9.48
CA GLN A 367 16.35 7.34 9.97
C GLN A 367 15.17 8.23 9.60
N THR A 368 14.70 8.17 8.35
CA THR A 368 13.53 8.92 7.87
C THR A 368 12.29 8.59 8.70
N GLU A 369 12.02 7.30 8.97
CA GLU A 369 10.86 6.91 9.78
C GLU A 369 10.96 7.39 11.25
N VAL A 370 12.17 7.38 11.82
CA VAL A 370 12.41 7.92 13.17
C VAL A 370 12.23 9.43 13.22
N ASP A 371 12.68 10.14 12.19
CA ASP A 371 12.57 11.60 12.06
C ASP A 371 11.09 11.99 11.96
N ASP A 372 10.30 11.30 11.14
CA ASP A 372 8.86 11.51 10.99
C ASP A 372 8.10 11.32 12.33
N ILE A 373 8.45 10.27 13.09
CA ILE A 373 7.88 10.06 14.43
C ILE A 373 8.27 11.20 15.37
N CYS A 374 9.54 11.59 15.39
CA CYS A 374 10.03 12.67 16.26
C CYS A 374 9.34 14.00 15.94
N ASP A 375 9.17 14.33 14.66
CA ASP A 375 8.46 15.51 14.22
C ASP A 375 6.98 15.47 14.62
N ALA A 376 6.31 14.32 14.45
CA ALA A 376 4.95 14.12 14.93
C ALA A 376 4.83 14.36 16.44
N LEU A 377 5.73 13.79 17.25
CA LEU A 377 5.77 14.00 18.71
C LEU A 377 6.00 15.48 19.08
N ALA A 378 6.82 16.19 18.32
CA ALA A 378 7.04 17.61 18.51
C ALA A 378 5.76 18.43 18.25
N THR A 379 4.91 18.02 17.29
CA THR A 379 3.65 18.74 17.00
C THR A 379 2.64 18.72 18.16
N ILE A 380 2.69 17.70 19.03
CA ILE A 380 1.85 17.59 20.24
C ILE A 380 2.55 18.16 21.49
N GLY A 381 3.73 18.74 21.34
CA GLY A 381 4.45 19.45 22.42
C GLY A 381 5.47 18.61 23.19
N ILE A 382 5.81 17.40 22.73
CA ILE A 382 6.88 16.59 23.33
C ILE A 382 8.20 16.95 22.65
N HIS A 383 9.08 17.67 23.35
CA HIS A 383 10.35 18.16 22.80
C HIS A 383 11.59 17.49 23.38
N ALA A 384 11.47 16.80 24.52
CA ALA A 384 12.56 16.02 25.09
C ALA A 384 12.63 14.65 24.40
N LEU A 385 13.22 14.63 23.21
CA LEU A 385 13.29 13.46 22.33
C LEU A 385 14.68 12.80 22.39
N SER A 386 14.69 11.47 22.34
CA SER A 386 15.90 10.67 22.25
C SER A 386 15.66 9.48 21.33
N VAL A 387 16.72 8.98 20.73
CA VAL A 387 16.72 7.77 19.92
C VAL A 387 17.57 6.70 20.58
N ALA A 388 17.32 5.44 20.28
CA ALA A 388 18.11 4.33 20.79
C ALA A 388 18.41 3.35 19.64
N LEU A 389 19.47 2.55 19.78
CA LEU A 389 19.80 1.52 18.79
C LEU A 389 18.64 0.52 18.64
N ARG A 390 18.04 0.13 19.76
CA ARG A 390 16.86 -0.73 19.84
C ARG A 390 16.29 -0.78 21.27
N PHE A 391 15.08 -1.31 21.41
CA PHE A 391 14.60 -1.84 22.68
C PHE A 391 15.01 -3.31 22.86
N GLY A 392 15.52 -3.64 24.06
CA GLY A 392 15.78 -5.01 24.46
C GLY A 392 14.49 -5.81 24.73
N ARG A 393 14.63 -7.13 24.89
CA ARG A 393 13.51 -8.02 25.27
C ARG A 393 12.92 -7.71 26.65
N ASP A 394 13.67 -7.01 27.50
CA ASP A 394 13.24 -6.48 28.79
C ASP A 394 12.48 -5.15 28.66
N GLY A 395 12.28 -4.65 27.44
CA GLY A 395 11.62 -3.39 27.14
C GLY A 395 12.48 -2.16 27.42
N GLN A 396 13.76 -2.33 27.76
CA GLN A 396 14.66 -1.21 28.05
C GLN A 396 15.38 -0.74 26.78
N PRO A 397 15.53 0.58 26.58
CA PRO A 397 16.24 1.12 25.43
C PRO A 397 17.76 0.90 25.59
N GLN A 398 18.44 0.59 24.48
CA GLN A 398 19.89 0.36 24.42
C GLN A 398 20.57 1.48 23.63
N GLU A 399 21.70 1.98 24.14
CA GLU A 399 22.49 3.04 23.46
C GLU A 399 21.68 4.31 23.17
N VAL A 400 21.07 4.87 24.21
CA VAL A 400 20.24 6.08 24.09
C VAL A 400 21.10 7.30 23.76
N LEU A 401 20.70 8.04 22.74
CA LEU A 401 21.30 9.29 22.30
C LEU A 401 20.22 10.39 22.19
N PRO A 402 20.55 11.66 22.48
CA PRO A 402 19.64 12.76 22.19
C PRO A 402 19.28 12.78 20.70
N TYR A 403 18.01 13.02 20.38
CA TYR A 403 17.58 13.20 19.00
C TYR A 403 18.17 14.49 18.44
N SER A 404 18.65 14.45 17.21
CA SER A 404 19.12 15.61 16.46
C SER A 404 18.63 15.46 15.03
N PRO A 405 17.71 16.33 14.55
CA PRO A 405 17.21 16.25 13.18
C PRO A 405 18.36 16.42 12.20
N GLN A 406 18.39 15.62 11.13
CA GLN A 406 19.38 15.74 10.07
C GLN A 406 18.98 16.77 9.01
#